data_AF-A0A6A6YJD0-F1
#
_entry.id   AF-A0A6A6YJD0-F1
#
_cell.length_a   1.000
_cell.length_b   1.000
_cell.length_c   1.000
_cell.angle_alpha   90.00
_cell.angle_beta   90.00
_cell.angle_gamma   90.00
#
_symmetry.space_group_name_H-M   'P 1'
#
loop_
_entity.id
_entity.type
_entity.pdbx_description
1 polymer ?
#
loop_
_entity_poly.entity_id
_entity_poly.type
_entity_poly.pdbx_seq_one_letter_code
_entity_poly.pdbx_strand_id
1 'polypeptide(L)'
;MCRPPSQSDAPAQIISGLIWAMPVRIWQLGASLKIYMKCAPAVETLRLCVKFGQGDEVHINKLPVDLLEEVVDQIWAQAHPDSIEDTRAWIDGLSCFRAECSVQNHLRGEYLRKAQIEYFSEHLVLQSGWPENPDKWALYNFIKEKKRWSFNNTYLGAEEKANERENLAEGSFVKYDKLLKDFGLQAMIIHHSVEPETSWNGMLEGTGYDRMYNTTCYLVLPPRLSKECRRDVTAPTTYIPGLVPPHMSGAPDNFLTSSFIDMSSLALREKDKLRFGRVRRVLNLTPYAHLSQLKSTISAHSASFEMDNEISGYMKRPGEIPPLYTRTEREARSQARQDENELHRKKIRETTWPQLLSLTRSNLLFTV
;
A
#
# COMPACT_ATOMS: atom_id res chain seq x y z
N MET A 1 7.35 -0.78 5.94
CA MET A 1 5.99 -0.36 5.54
C MET A 1 4.97 -1.47 5.73
N CYS A 2 5.25 -2.68 5.28
CA CYS A 2 4.58 -3.91 5.71
C CYS A 2 5.65 -5.00 5.91
N ARG A 3 5.28 -6.17 6.44
CA ARG A 3 6.16 -7.35 6.37
C ARG A 3 6.47 -7.68 4.91
N PRO A 4 7.71 -8.08 4.56
CA PRO A 4 8.00 -8.62 3.24
C PRO A 4 7.11 -9.84 2.96
N PRO A 5 6.64 -10.03 1.71
CA PRO A 5 5.81 -11.19 1.35
C PRO A 5 6.45 -12.54 1.70
N SER A 6 7.78 -12.61 1.73
CA SER A 6 8.57 -13.81 2.00
C SER A 6 8.72 -14.17 3.49
N GLN A 7 8.28 -13.31 4.43
CA GLN A 7 8.53 -13.45 5.88
C GLN A 7 7.25 -13.47 6.74
N SER A 8 6.10 -13.89 6.20
CA SER A 8 4.90 -14.02 7.04
C SER A 8 4.91 -15.30 7.88
N ASP A 9 5.48 -15.24 9.10
CA ASP A 9 5.42 -16.32 10.09
C ASP A 9 4.04 -16.48 10.76
N ALA A 10 3.10 -15.57 10.46
CA ALA A 10 1.70 -15.81 10.80
C ALA A 10 1.14 -16.81 9.78
N PRO A 11 0.42 -17.87 10.18
CA PRO A 11 -0.25 -18.75 9.23
C PRO A 11 -1.03 -17.86 8.30
N ALA A 12 -0.70 -17.90 7.00
CA ALA A 12 -1.34 -17.09 5.99
C ALA A 12 -2.83 -17.31 6.12
N GLN A 13 -3.52 -16.40 6.82
CA GLN A 13 -4.97 -16.47 6.92
C GLN A 13 -5.43 -16.28 5.48
N ILE A 14 -5.95 -17.36 4.92
CA ILE A 14 -6.69 -17.36 3.68
C ILE A 14 -7.91 -16.51 4.01
N ILE A 15 -7.81 -15.21 3.77
CA ILE A 15 -8.96 -14.32 3.83
C ILE A 15 -9.65 -14.51 2.47
N SER A 16 -10.34 -15.64 2.34
CA SER A 16 -11.39 -15.83 1.35
C SER A 16 -12.70 -15.52 2.05
N GLY A 17 -13.30 -14.38 1.75
CA GLY A 17 -14.50 -13.94 2.44
C GLY A 17 -15.09 -12.63 1.96
N LEU A 18 -16.36 -12.42 2.31
CA LEU A 18 -17.07 -11.17 2.11
C LEU A 18 -16.80 -10.23 3.30
N ILE A 19 -16.35 -9.01 3.02
CA ILE A 19 -16.02 -8.03 4.05
C ILE A 19 -16.50 -6.63 3.69
N TRP A 20 -17.03 -5.90 4.66
CA TRP A 20 -17.30 -4.47 4.49
C TRP A 20 -16.00 -3.69 4.58
N ALA A 21 -15.67 -3.03 3.48
CA ALA A 21 -14.40 -2.37 3.31
C ALA A 21 -14.54 -1.03 2.60
N MET A 22 -13.57 -0.16 2.84
CA MET A 22 -13.37 1.08 2.11
C MET A 22 -11.92 1.15 1.64
N PRO A 23 -11.66 1.16 0.33
CA PRO A 23 -10.32 1.17 -0.20
C PRO A 23 -9.75 2.58 -0.02
N VAL A 24 -8.50 2.68 0.42
CA VAL A 24 -7.83 3.94 0.74
C VAL A 24 -6.40 3.91 0.23
N ARG A 25 -5.83 5.10 -0.02
CA ARG A 25 -4.41 5.22 -0.35
C ARG A 25 -3.59 4.97 0.91
N ILE A 26 -2.75 3.94 0.89
CA ILE A 26 -1.94 3.55 2.06
C ILE A 26 -1.03 4.68 2.55
N TRP A 27 -0.40 5.41 1.64
CA TRP A 27 0.47 6.53 1.99
C TRP A 27 -0.32 7.69 2.61
N GLN A 28 -1.55 7.94 2.15
CA GLN A 28 -2.41 8.98 2.69
C GLN A 28 -2.88 8.59 4.08
N LEU A 29 -3.31 7.33 4.24
CA LEU A 29 -3.68 6.76 5.53
C LEU A 29 -2.54 6.86 6.54
N GLY A 30 -1.33 6.45 6.15
CA GLY A 30 -0.15 6.50 7.00
C GLY A 30 0.22 7.93 7.42
N ALA A 31 0.18 8.89 6.49
CA ALA A 31 0.44 10.30 6.78
C ALA A 31 -0.62 10.87 7.72
N SER A 32 -1.91 10.67 7.41
CA SER A 32 -3.01 11.14 8.26
C SER A 32 -2.99 10.54 9.66
N LEU A 33 -2.64 9.26 9.81
CA LEU A 33 -2.52 8.62 11.12
C LEU A 33 -1.34 9.16 11.93
N LYS A 34 -0.23 9.53 11.28
CA LYS A 34 0.90 10.20 11.94
C LYS A 34 0.49 11.57 12.49
N ILE A 35 -0.27 12.34 11.73
CA ILE A 35 -0.83 13.63 12.17
C ILE A 35 -1.83 13.42 13.30
N TYR A 36 -2.71 12.43 13.16
CA TYR A 36 -3.67 12.05 14.19
C TYR A 36 -2.99 11.81 15.52
N MET A 37 -1.92 11.00 15.52
CA MET A 37 -1.12 10.71 16.70
C MET A 37 -0.49 11.97 17.33
N LYS A 38 -0.09 12.95 16.52
CA LYS A 38 0.52 14.21 16.98
C LYS A 38 -0.51 15.14 17.64
N CYS A 39 -1.71 15.28 17.09
CA CYS A 39 -2.71 16.21 17.64
C CYS A 39 -3.70 15.55 18.62
N ALA A 40 -3.77 14.22 18.67
CA ALA A 40 -4.66 13.51 19.60
C ALA A 40 -4.51 13.95 21.07
N PRO A 41 -3.30 14.19 21.62
CA PRO A 41 -3.16 14.68 22.99
C PRO A 41 -3.80 16.06 23.22
N ALA A 42 -3.69 16.98 22.26
CA ALA A 42 -4.28 18.31 22.35
C ALA A 42 -5.82 18.23 22.30
N VAL A 43 -6.36 17.44 21.37
CA VAL A 43 -7.81 17.20 21.25
C VAL A 43 -8.36 16.53 22.51
N GLU A 44 -7.66 15.55 23.06
CA GLU A 44 -8.07 14.88 24.30
C GLU A 44 -8.04 15.85 25.48
N THR A 45 -7.00 16.69 25.58
CA THR A 45 -6.91 17.73 26.61
C THR A 45 -8.10 18.67 26.54
N LEU A 46 -8.48 19.16 25.35
CA LEU A 46 -9.66 20.00 25.16
C LEU A 46 -10.95 19.30 25.62
N ARG A 47 -11.14 18.04 25.25
CA ARG A 47 -12.30 17.25 25.68
C ARG A 47 -12.34 17.05 27.19
N LEU A 48 -11.20 16.80 27.83
CA LEU A 48 -11.09 16.68 29.28
C LEU A 48 -11.37 18.00 29.98
N CYS A 49 -10.86 19.13 29.47
CA CYS A 49 -11.15 20.46 30.00
C CYS A 49 -12.65 20.79 29.95
N VAL A 50 -13.34 20.44 28.86
CA VAL A 50 -14.80 20.61 28.75
C VAL A 50 -15.53 19.70 29.74
N LYS A 51 -15.12 18.44 29.87
CA LYS A 51 -15.80 17.44 30.70
C LYS A 51 -15.61 17.62 32.21
N PHE A 52 -14.41 18.03 32.63
CA PHE A 52 -14.01 18.05 34.03
C PHE A 52 -13.65 19.44 34.56
N GLY A 53 -13.74 20.49 33.73
CA GLY A 53 -13.48 21.85 34.16
C GLY A 53 -14.42 22.29 35.28
N GLN A 54 -13.85 22.61 36.45
CA GLN A 54 -14.58 23.10 37.63
C GLN A 54 -13.99 24.42 38.11
N GLY A 55 -14.85 25.33 38.58
CA GLY A 55 -14.47 26.65 39.13
C GLY A 55 -15.11 27.81 38.37
N ASP A 56 -15.24 28.95 39.05
CA ASP A 56 -15.91 30.15 38.52
C ASP A 56 -15.17 30.77 37.32
N GLU A 57 -13.85 30.57 37.26
CA GLU A 57 -12.95 31.05 36.20
C GLU A 57 -12.77 30.06 35.02
N VAL A 58 -13.39 28.88 35.08
CA VAL A 58 -13.28 27.90 33.98
C VAL A 58 -14.37 28.18 32.95
N HIS A 59 -14.03 28.92 31.90
CA HIS A 59 -14.98 29.26 30.84
C HIS A 59 -15.10 28.15 29.77
N ILE A 60 -14.17 27.20 29.71
CA ILE A 60 -14.11 26.15 28.67
C ILE A 60 -15.23 25.10 28.84
N ASN A 61 -15.68 24.83 30.07
CA ASN A 61 -16.75 23.85 30.34
C ASN A 61 -18.14 24.29 29.82
N LYS A 62 -18.31 25.58 29.49
CA LYS A 62 -19.53 26.14 28.92
C LYS A 62 -19.55 26.06 27.39
N LEU A 63 -18.49 25.54 26.77
CA LEU A 63 -18.43 25.43 25.31
C LEU A 63 -19.47 24.40 24.85
N PRO A 64 -20.45 24.80 24.00
CA PRO A 64 -21.35 23.85 23.36
C PRO A 64 -20.56 22.77 22.63
N VAL A 65 -21.08 21.53 22.65
CA VAL A 65 -20.46 20.38 21.99
C VAL A 65 -20.16 20.68 20.51
N ASP A 66 -21.05 21.42 19.84
CA ASP A 66 -20.88 21.80 18.44
C ASP A 66 -19.66 22.70 18.22
N LEU A 67 -19.42 23.66 19.12
CA LEU A 67 -18.24 24.53 19.03
C LEU A 67 -16.95 23.77 19.39
N LEU A 68 -17.02 22.81 20.31
CA LEU A 68 -15.87 21.95 20.60
C LEU A 68 -15.49 21.12 19.38
N GLU A 69 -16.46 20.48 18.73
CA GLU A 69 -16.20 19.66 17.54
C GLU A 69 -15.72 20.53 16.36
N GLU A 70 -16.21 21.76 16.21
CA GLU A 70 -15.68 22.72 15.22
C GLU A 70 -14.21 23.08 15.50
N VAL A 71 -13.83 23.36 16.75
CA VAL A 71 -12.43 23.62 17.13
C VAL A 71 -11.56 22.39 16.86
N VAL A 72 -12.06 21.19 17.18
CA VAL A 72 -11.36 19.93 16.89
C VAL A 72 -11.16 19.75 15.38
N ASP A 73 -12.19 19.98 14.57
CA ASP A 73 -12.10 19.91 13.11
C ASP A 73 -11.09 20.95 12.56
N GLN A 74 -11.02 22.15 13.14
CA GLN A 74 -10.01 23.15 12.78
C GLN A 74 -8.59 22.73 13.16
N ILE A 75 -8.38 22.10 14.33
CA ILE A 75 -7.07 21.56 14.73
C ILE A 75 -6.59 20.52 13.72
N TRP A 76 -7.49 19.62 13.29
CA TRP A 76 -7.17 18.63 12.26
C TRP A 76 -6.87 19.30 10.91
N ALA A 77 -7.72 20.24 10.48
CA ALA A 77 -7.56 20.96 9.23
C ALA A 77 -6.24 21.76 9.17
N GLN A 78 -5.82 22.39 10.27
CA GLN A 78 -4.55 23.13 10.36
C GLN A 78 -3.32 22.23 10.43
N ALA A 79 -3.46 20.98 10.88
CA ALA A 79 -2.35 20.04 10.93
C ALA A 79 -2.10 19.33 9.59
N HIS A 80 -3.07 19.37 8.66
CA HIS A 80 -2.98 18.77 7.33
C HIS A 80 -2.10 19.49 6.27
N PRO A 81 -1.87 20.83 6.26
CA PRO A 81 -1.04 21.53 5.27
C PRO A 81 0.45 21.18 5.36
N ASP A 82 0.95 20.88 6.55
CA ASP A 82 2.34 20.48 6.78
C ASP A 82 2.63 19.02 6.37
N SER A 83 1.60 18.26 5.97
CA SER A 83 1.72 16.84 5.66
C SER A 83 2.34 16.52 4.30
N ILE A 84 2.75 17.52 3.51
CA ILE A 84 3.41 17.27 2.23
C ILE A 84 4.69 16.47 2.44
N GLU A 85 5.46 16.79 3.48
CA GLU A 85 6.69 16.07 3.81
C GLU A 85 6.42 14.65 4.29
N ASP A 86 5.46 14.49 5.20
CA ASP A 86 5.05 13.16 5.69
C ASP A 86 4.48 12.30 4.58
N THR A 87 3.61 12.86 3.74
CA THR A 87 3.06 12.22 2.55
C THR A 87 4.17 11.81 1.60
N ARG A 88 5.15 12.69 1.34
CA ARG A 88 6.30 12.37 0.49
C ARG A 88 7.14 11.25 1.11
N ALA A 89 7.40 11.27 2.41
CA ALA A 89 8.13 10.20 3.08
C ALA A 89 7.41 8.85 2.99
N TRP A 90 6.08 8.85 3.10
CA TRP A 90 5.25 7.65 2.90
C TRP A 90 5.22 7.19 1.45
N ILE A 91 5.18 8.11 0.47
CA ILE A 91 5.27 7.76 -0.95
C ILE A 91 6.65 7.16 -1.25
N ASP A 92 7.72 7.83 -0.83
CA ASP A 92 9.10 7.39 -1.04
C ASP A 92 9.29 5.99 -0.44
N GLY A 93 8.90 5.78 0.82
CA GLY A 93 9.01 4.47 1.46
C GLY A 93 8.13 3.38 0.81
N LEU A 94 7.00 3.75 0.20
CA LEU A 94 6.11 2.79 -0.47
C LEU A 94 6.73 2.38 -1.81
N SER A 95 7.28 3.32 -2.55
CA SER A 95 8.05 3.06 -3.77
C SER A 95 9.23 2.14 -3.46
N CYS A 96 9.93 2.35 -2.34
CA CYS A 96 10.99 1.45 -1.88
C CYS A 96 10.48 0.05 -1.59
N PHE A 97 9.35 -0.05 -0.88
CA PHE A 97 8.73 -1.33 -0.54
C PHE A 97 8.29 -2.12 -1.78
N ARG A 98 7.87 -1.42 -2.84
CA ARG A 98 7.46 -2.01 -4.13
C ARG A 98 8.62 -2.25 -5.10
N ALA A 99 9.86 -1.93 -4.69
CA ALA A 99 11.03 -1.89 -5.57
C ALA A 99 10.88 -0.96 -6.80
N GLU A 100 10.01 0.04 -6.70
CA GLU A 100 9.79 1.08 -7.73
C GLU A 100 10.73 2.29 -7.55
N CYS A 101 11.56 2.30 -6.50
CA CYS A 101 12.49 3.40 -6.26
C CYS A 101 13.71 3.32 -7.20
N SER A 102 14.15 4.47 -7.73
CA SER A 102 15.45 4.60 -8.39
C SER A 102 16.52 5.01 -7.38
N VAL A 103 17.80 4.75 -7.70
CA VAL A 103 18.94 5.26 -6.92
C VAL A 103 18.86 6.78 -6.72
N GLN A 104 18.36 7.50 -7.72
CA GLN A 104 18.18 8.95 -7.66
C GLN A 104 17.17 9.37 -6.58
N ASN A 105 16.17 8.56 -6.30
CA ASN A 105 15.19 8.82 -5.24
C ASN A 105 15.85 8.76 -3.86
N HIS A 106 16.96 8.03 -3.74
CA HIS A 106 17.71 7.82 -2.50
C HIS A 106 18.93 8.73 -2.31
N LEU A 107 19.36 9.44 -3.36
CA LEU A 107 20.44 10.44 -3.32
C LEU A 107 20.03 11.69 -2.53
N ARG A 108 19.88 11.56 -1.21
CA ARG A 108 19.55 12.62 -0.24
C ARG A 108 20.30 12.41 1.08
N GLY A 109 20.39 13.46 1.91
CA GLY A 109 20.92 13.40 3.28
C GLY A 109 22.33 12.80 3.37
N GLU A 110 22.55 11.93 4.35
CA GLU A 110 23.84 11.26 4.53
C GLU A 110 24.24 10.40 3.33
N TYR A 111 23.29 9.79 2.63
CA TYR A 111 23.58 8.96 1.47
C TYR A 111 24.16 9.77 0.33
N LEU A 112 23.58 10.95 0.06
CA LEU A 112 24.14 11.91 -0.89
C LEU A 112 25.56 12.32 -0.47
N ARG A 113 25.78 12.61 0.82
CA ARG A 113 27.09 13.00 1.35
C ARG A 113 28.12 11.89 1.19
N LYS A 114 27.78 10.63 1.46
CA LYS A 114 28.67 9.47 1.27
C LYS A 114 29.01 9.27 -0.22
N ALA A 115 28.00 9.35 -1.09
CA ALA A 115 28.21 9.27 -2.53
C ALA A 115 29.12 10.39 -3.05
N GLN A 116 28.96 11.62 -2.55
CA GLN A 116 29.84 12.76 -2.86
C GLN A 116 31.27 12.52 -2.38
N ILE A 117 31.47 12.06 -1.14
CA ILE A 117 32.81 11.76 -0.60
C ILE A 117 33.52 10.70 -1.45
N GLU A 118 32.82 9.61 -1.80
CA GLU A 118 33.40 8.55 -2.63
C GLU A 118 33.71 9.06 -4.03
N TYR A 119 32.77 9.78 -4.67
CA TYR A 119 32.97 10.42 -5.96
C TYR A 119 34.23 11.30 -5.95
N PHE A 120 34.35 12.19 -4.96
CA PHE A 120 35.50 13.07 -4.84
C PHE A 120 36.79 12.30 -4.59
N SER A 121 36.78 11.28 -3.73
CA SER A 121 37.99 10.50 -3.43
C SER A 121 38.61 9.85 -4.67
N GLU A 122 37.78 9.45 -5.65
CA GLU A 122 38.26 8.82 -6.88
C GLU A 122 38.62 9.85 -7.97
N HIS A 123 37.95 11.00 -8.01
CA HIS A 123 38.18 12.02 -9.03
C HIS A 123 39.25 13.06 -8.63
N LEU A 124 39.53 13.25 -7.32
CA LEU A 124 40.59 14.14 -6.83
C LEU A 124 42.00 13.66 -7.19
N VAL A 125 42.20 12.36 -7.45
CA VAL A 125 43.50 11.82 -7.87
C VAL A 125 43.87 12.24 -9.29
N LEU A 126 42.91 12.69 -10.09
CA LEU A 126 43.06 12.87 -11.54
C LEU A 126 43.12 14.33 -12.02
N GLN A 127 42.77 15.31 -11.17
CA GLN A 127 42.72 16.72 -11.60
C GLN A 127 43.42 17.65 -10.61
N SER A 128 44.32 18.50 -11.12
CA SER A 128 45.01 19.55 -10.38
C SER A 128 44.08 20.76 -10.17
N GLY A 129 43.03 20.56 -9.38
CA GLY A 129 42.03 21.56 -9.03
C GLY A 129 40.94 20.95 -8.14
N TRP A 130 40.29 21.77 -7.31
CA TRP A 130 39.11 21.29 -6.57
C TRP A 130 37.99 21.00 -7.57
N PRO A 131 37.52 19.74 -7.70
CA PRO A 131 36.43 19.43 -8.61
C PRO A 131 35.16 20.19 -8.22
N GLU A 132 34.40 20.63 -9.22
CA GLU A 132 33.06 21.16 -9.00
C GLU A 132 32.19 20.12 -8.29
N ASN A 133 31.24 20.57 -7.46
CA ASN A 133 30.29 19.68 -6.82
C ASN A 133 29.54 18.88 -7.89
N PRO A 134 29.62 17.53 -7.89
CA PRO A 134 28.95 16.74 -8.90
C PRO A 134 27.45 16.95 -8.78
N ASP A 135 26.81 17.16 -9.92
CA ASP A 135 25.36 17.16 -9.95
C ASP A 135 24.80 15.76 -9.61
N LYS A 136 23.50 15.71 -9.37
CA LYS A 136 22.83 14.46 -8.96
C LYS A 136 22.92 13.37 -10.04
N TRP A 137 23.08 13.75 -11.31
CA TRP A 137 23.16 12.84 -12.43
C TRP A 137 24.55 12.22 -12.56
N ALA A 138 25.61 13.01 -12.37
CA ALA A 138 26.99 12.54 -12.28
C ALA A 138 27.16 11.53 -11.15
N LEU A 139 26.63 11.82 -9.96
CA LEU A 139 26.61 10.88 -8.83
C LEU A 139 25.83 9.60 -9.15
N TYR A 140 24.69 9.73 -9.83
CA TYR A 140 23.90 8.57 -10.23
C TYR A 140 24.67 7.65 -11.20
N ASN A 141 25.30 8.22 -12.23
CA ASN A 141 26.09 7.45 -13.19
C ASN A 141 27.30 6.80 -12.52
N PHE A 142 27.98 7.54 -11.65
CA PHE A 142 29.08 7.01 -10.84
C PHE A 142 28.67 5.77 -10.03
N ILE A 143 27.55 5.85 -9.31
CA ILE A 143 27.04 4.71 -8.52
C ILE A 143 26.62 3.54 -9.43
N LYS A 144 25.96 3.85 -10.55
CA LYS A 144 25.49 2.85 -11.53
C LYS A 144 26.66 2.08 -12.15
N GLU A 145 27.72 2.79 -12.56
CA GLU A 145 28.92 2.22 -13.18
C GLU A 145 29.72 1.37 -12.21
N LYS A 146 29.74 1.77 -10.93
CA LYS A 146 30.52 1.06 -9.91
C LYS A 146 30.16 -0.41 -9.75
N LYS A 147 28.98 -0.90 -10.22
CA LYS A 147 28.44 -2.30 -10.22
C LYS A 147 28.53 -3.11 -8.91
N ARG A 148 29.35 -2.67 -7.96
CA ARG A 148 29.67 -3.22 -6.64
C ARG A 148 28.67 -2.75 -5.59
N TRP A 149 27.95 -1.68 -5.91
CA TRP A 149 26.72 -1.29 -5.23
C TRP A 149 25.61 -2.17 -5.75
N SER A 150 25.65 -3.46 -5.37
CA SER A 150 24.49 -4.34 -5.51
C SER A 150 23.37 -3.72 -4.68
N PHE A 151 22.56 -2.90 -5.34
CA PHE A 151 21.32 -2.34 -4.78
C PHE A 151 20.39 -3.43 -4.25
N ASN A 152 20.64 -4.67 -4.69
CA ASN A 152 19.86 -5.85 -4.41
C ASN A 152 19.81 -6.30 -2.95
N ASN A 153 20.59 -5.81 -1.97
CA ASN A 153 20.26 -6.18 -0.56
C ASN A 153 20.90 -5.44 0.63
N THR A 154 21.95 -4.61 0.51
CA THR A 154 22.81 -4.39 1.69
C THR A 154 23.10 -2.96 2.17
N TYR A 155 22.88 -1.89 1.39
CA TYR A 155 23.43 -0.59 1.81
C TYR A 155 22.45 0.56 2.06
N LEU A 156 21.16 0.42 1.77
CA LEU A 156 20.15 1.42 2.19
C LEU A 156 19.69 1.24 3.64
N GLY A 157 20.62 0.87 4.53
CA GLY A 157 20.40 0.86 5.99
C GLY A 157 20.65 -0.46 6.70
N ALA A 158 21.64 -1.29 6.35
CA ALA A 158 21.88 -2.51 7.14
C ALA A 158 22.29 -2.22 8.61
N GLU A 159 23.03 -1.13 8.88
CA GLU A 159 23.44 -0.78 10.26
C GLU A 159 22.37 0.02 11.01
N GLU A 160 21.74 1.01 10.37
CA GLU A 160 20.64 1.77 10.99
C GLU A 160 19.36 0.92 11.12
N LYS A 161 19.12 0.00 10.18
CA LYS A 161 18.03 -0.99 10.28
C LYS A 161 18.41 -2.23 11.09
N ALA A 162 19.64 -2.42 11.58
CA ALA A 162 19.91 -3.52 12.52
C ALA A 162 19.17 -3.28 13.85
N ASN A 163 19.12 -2.03 14.33
CA ASN A 163 18.28 -1.64 15.47
C ASN A 163 16.79 -1.50 15.10
N GLU A 164 16.43 -1.15 13.86
CA GLU A 164 15.03 -1.25 13.42
C GLU A 164 14.60 -2.69 13.08
N ARG A 165 15.52 -3.67 12.95
CA ARG A 165 15.21 -5.05 12.53
C ARG A 165 14.40 -5.81 13.57
N GLU A 166 14.63 -5.53 14.85
CA GLU A 166 13.76 -6.02 15.94
C GLU A 166 12.34 -5.43 15.85
N ASN A 167 12.16 -4.24 15.26
CA ASN A 167 10.85 -3.62 14.98
C ASN A 167 10.30 -3.91 13.56
N LEU A 168 11.14 -4.38 12.62
CA LEU A 168 10.77 -4.70 11.23
C LEU A 168 9.98 -6.00 11.12
N ALA A 169 10.11 -6.90 12.11
CA ALA A 169 9.28 -8.08 12.18
C ALA A 169 7.79 -7.73 12.17
N GLU A 170 7.37 -6.56 12.66
CA GLU A 170 5.97 -6.14 12.62
C GLU A 170 5.68 -5.17 11.46
N GLY A 171 6.65 -4.34 11.07
CA GLY A 171 6.53 -3.39 9.97
C GLY A 171 6.00 -2.03 10.43
N SER A 172 6.44 -0.95 9.78
CA SER A 172 6.21 0.43 10.24
C SER A 172 4.74 0.87 10.34
N PHE A 173 3.79 0.09 9.81
CA PHE A 173 2.36 0.38 9.91
C PHE A 173 1.74 -0.13 11.23
N VAL A 174 2.35 -1.13 11.88
CA VAL A 174 1.74 -1.81 13.06
C VAL A 174 1.51 -0.87 14.24
N LYS A 175 2.36 0.14 14.41
CA LYS A 175 2.15 1.18 15.44
C LYS A 175 0.81 1.90 15.29
N TYR A 176 0.23 1.94 14.09
CA TYR A 176 -1.06 2.59 13.85
C TYR A 176 -2.27 1.66 14.03
N ASP A 177 -2.07 0.35 14.20
CA ASP A 177 -3.18 -0.59 14.41
C ASP A 177 -3.94 -0.27 15.71
N LYS A 178 -3.23 0.20 16.74
CA LYS A 178 -3.86 0.67 17.98
C LYS A 178 -4.76 1.88 17.72
N LEU A 179 -4.32 2.84 16.91
CA LEU A 179 -5.10 4.03 16.58
C LEU A 179 -6.34 3.70 15.76
N LEU A 180 -6.24 2.77 14.80
CA LEU A 180 -7.40 2.34 14.02
C LEU A 180 -8.47 1.63 14.89
N LYS A 181 -8.06 0.96 15.98
CA LYS A 181 -8.99 0.38 16.95
C LYS A 181 -9.83 1.44 17.66
N ASP A 182 -9.32 2.66 17.85
CA ASP A 182 -10.10 3.77 18.43
C ASP A 182 -11.26 4.21 17.51
N PHE A 183 -11.10 4.03 16.20
CA PHE A 183 -12.17 4.18 15.22
C PHE A 183 -13.05 2.93 15.08
N GLY A 184 -12.70 1.84 15.77
CA GLY A 184 -13.37 0.55 15.64
C GLY A 184 -13.19 -0.08 14.25
N LEU A 185 -12.04 0.17 13.61
CA LEU A 185 -11.63 -0.29 12.28
C LEU A 185 -10.27 -0.99 12.33
N GLN A 186 -9.91 -1.65 11.23
CA GLN A 186 -8.59 -2.24 11.00
C GLN A 186 -8.11 -1.91 9.58
N ALA A 187 -6.81 -1.84 9.37
CA ALA A 187 -6.23 -1.77 8.04
C ALA A 187 -5.94 -3.18 7.53
N MET A 188 -6.45 -3.50 6.35
CA MET A 188 -6.06 -4.68 5.58
C MET A 188 -5.20 -4.23 4.42
N ILE A 189 -3.93 -4.63 4.42
CA ILE A 189 -2.96 -4.26 3.39
C ILE A 189 -2.64 -5.50 2.56
N ILE A 190 -2.82 -5.39 1.25
CA ILE A 190 -2.61 -6.48 0.30
C ILE A 190 -1.55 -6.03 -0.69
N HIS A 191 -0.48 -6.81 -0.79
CA HIS A 191 0.55 -6.63 -1.80
C HIS A 191 0.38 -7.73 -2.85
N HIS A 192 0.17 -7.34 -4.11
CA HIS A 192 -0.07 -8.27 -5.20
C HIS A 192 0.75 -7.87 -6.42
N SER A 193 1.20 -8.86 -7.19
CA SER A 193 1.78 -8.61 -8.50
C SER A 193 0.71 -8.06 -9.44
N VAL A 194 1.10 -7.13 -10.29
CA VAL A 194 0.28 -6.56 -11.34
C VAL A 194 0.84 -7.07 -12.66
N GLU A 195 -0.03 -7.60 -13.51
CA GLU A 195 0.36 -8.03 -14.85
C GLU A 195 0.97 -6.83 -15.61
N PRO A 196 2.12 -7.02 -16.29
CA PRO A 196 2.84 -5.93 -16.98
C PRO A 196 1.96 -5.09 -17.91
N GLU A 197 0.95 -5.72 -18.52
CA GLU A 197 0.00 -5.08 -19.44
C GLU A 197 -0.80 -3.96 -18.77
N THR A 198 -1.15 -4.12 -17.50
CA THR A 198 -1.85 -3.10 -16.71
C THR A 198 -0.91 -2.11 -16.02
N SER A 199 0.39 -2.44 -15.92
CA SER A 199 1.39 -1.63 -15.24
C SER A 199 2.23 -0.76 -16.18
N TRP A 200 1.86 -0.70 -17.47
CA TRP A 200 2.62 -0.01 -18.52
C TRP A 200 2.49 1.52 -18.44
N ASN A 201 3.00 2.13 -17.36
CA ASN A 201 3.52 3.49 -17.37
C ASN A 201 4.80 3.47 -18.22
N GLY A 202 4.64 3.62 -19.53
CA GLY A 202 5.66 3.32 -20.54
C GLY A 202 6.88 4.23 -20.54
N MET A 203 7.81 4.09 -19.59
CA MET A 203 9.03 4.89 -19.62
C MET A 203 10.32 4.24 -19.08
N LEU A 204 10.32 2.97 -18.68
CA LEU A 204 11.56 2.31 -18.27
C LEU A 204 11.93 1.20 -19.24
N GLU A 205 12.31 1.60 -20.45
CA GLU A 205 13.18 0.79 -21.31
C GLU A 205 14.51 0.61 -20.55
N GLY A 206 14.74 -0.56 -19.94
CA GLY A 206 16.07 -0.95 -19.47
C GLY A 206 16.20 -1.50 -18.05
N THR A 207 15.14 -1.53 -17.23
CA THR A 207 15.12 -2.38 -16.03
C THR A 207 14.45 -3.69 -16.41
N GLY A 208 15.05 -4.83 -16.05
CA GLY A 208 14.54 -6.15 -16.41
C GLY A 208 13.06 -6.34 -16.03
N TYR A 209 12.48 -7.45 -16.50
CA TYR A 209 11.11 -7.91 -16.25
C TYR A 209 10.77 -8.17 -14.76
N ASP A 210 11.16 -7.26 -13.86
CA ASP A 210 10.81 -7.31 -12.47
C ASP A 210 9.33 -7.02 -12.34
N ARG A 211 8.62 -8.01 -11.81
CA ARG A 211 7.17 -7.97 -11.54
C ARG A 211 6.84 -6.65 -10.87
N MET A 212 5.95 -5.86 -11.47
CA MET A 212 5.44 -4.67 -10.80
C MET A 212 4.50 -5.13 -9.68
N TYR A 213 4.71 -4.64 -8.47
CA TYR A 213 3.85 -4.96 -7.35
C TYR A 213 3.04 -3.74 -6.95
N ASN A 214 1.74 -3.95 -6.75
CA ASN A 214 0.87 -2.93 -6.20
C ASN A 214 0.49 -3.30 -4.76
N THR A 215 0.52 -2.28 -3.90
CA THR A 215 0.09 -2.38 -2.51
C THR A 215 -1.23 -1.64 -2.38
N THR A 216 -2.29 -2.37 -2.08
CA THR A 216 -3.63 -1.84 -1.87
C THR A 216 -3.97 -1.90 -0.39
N CYS A 217 -4.76 -0.95 0.09
CA CYS A 217 -5.11 -0.86 1.49
C CYS A 217 -6.61 -0.62 1.62
N TYR A 218 -7.21 -1.34 2.55
CA TYR A 218 -8.62 -1.25 2.87
C TYR A 218 -8.78 -0.96 4.35
N LEU A 219 -9.67 -0.03 4.69
CA LEU A 219 -10.21 0.04 6.03
C LEU A 219 -11.37 -0.94 6.13
N VAL A 220 -11.32 -1.83 7.12
CA VAL A 220 -12.30 -2.90 7.29
C VAL A 220 -12.85 -2.90 8.71
N LEU A 221 -14.06 -3.43 8.88
CA LEU A 221 -14.55 -3.73 10.22
C LEU A 221 -13.74 -4.87 10.83
N PRO A 222 -13.42 -4.82 12.13
CA PRO A 222 -12.82 -5.96 12.81
C PRO A 222 -13.68 -7.21 12.60
N PRO A 223 -13.08 -8.35 12.27
CA PRO A 223 -13.83 -9.58 12.04
C PRO A 223 -14.67 -9.89 13.28
N ARG A 224 -15.99 -10.04 13.08
CA ARG A 224 -16.92 -10.49 14.13
C ARG A 224 -16.94 -12.01 14.26
N LEU A 225 -15.93 -12.69 13.72
CA LEU A 225 -15.84 -14.13 13.78
C LEU A 225 -16.17 -14.55 15.20
N SER A 226 -17.28 -15.27 15.35
CA SER A 226 -17.64 -15.83 16.64
C SER A 226 -16.41 -16.59 17.12
N LYS A 227 -16.10 -16.48 18.41
CA LYS A 227 -14.97 -17.24 18.99
C LYS A 227 -15.10 -18.75 18.71
N GLU A 228 -16.29 -19.23 18.33
CA GLU A 228 -16.54 -20.57 17.82
C GLU A 228 -15.84 -20.91 16.50
N CYS A 229 -15.78 -20.01 15.50
CA CYS A 229 -15.23 -20.36 14.18
C CYS A 229 -13.69 -20.54 14.16
N ARG A 230 -13.03 -20.31 15.31
CA ARG A 230 -11.61 -20.61 15.53
C ARG A 230 -11.35 -22.02 16.05
N ARG A 231 -12.40 -22.75 16.44
CA ARG A 231 -12.30 -24.17 16.74
C ARG A 231 -12.58 -24.91 15.44
N ASP A 232 -11.76 -25.92 15.12
CA ASP A 232 -12.02 -26.96 14.10
C ASP A 232 -11.35 -26.86 12.71
N VAL A 233 -10.39 -25.94 12.48
CA VAL A 233 -9.38 -26.14 11.39
C VAL A 233 -8.00 -26.45 11.98
N THR A 234 -7.99 -27.27 13.02
CA THR A 234 -6.86 -28.15 13.35
C THR A 234 -7.22 -29.60 13.02
N ALA A 235 -8.08 -29.83 12.02
CA ALA A 235 -7.96 -31.08 11.29
C ALA A 235 -6.54 -31.05 10.72
N PRO A 236 -5.60 -31.91 11.19
CA PRO A 236 -4.33 -32.02 10.52
C PRO A 236 -4.71 -32.35 9.08
N THR A 237 -4.29 -31.50 8.12
CA THR A 237 -4.12 -31.96 6.75
C THR A 237 -3.26 -33.20 6.92
N THR A 238 -3.91 -34.36 6.92
CA THR A 238 -3.23 -35.62 7.09
C THR A 238 -2.58 -35.76 5.73
N TYR A 239 -1.39 -35.17 5.62
CA TYR A 239 -0.49 -35.42 4.55
C TYR A 239 -0.25 -36.91 4.64
N ILE A 240 -1.00 -37.71 3.89
CA ILE A 240 -0.78 -39.14 3.78
C ILE A 240 0.52 -39.25 2.99
N PRO A 241 1.67 -39.50 3.65
CA PRO A 241 2.94 -39.55 2.94
C PRO A 241 2.90 -40.84 2.12
N GLY A 242 2.89 -40.72 0.79
CA GLY A 242 2.96 -41.87 -0.11
C GLY A 242 1.89 -41.96 -1.21
N LEU A 243 0.90 -41.06 -1.26
CA LEU A 243 -0.13 -41.07 -2.33
C LEU A 243 0.01 -39.98 -3.39
N VAL A 244 1.02 -39.10 -3.28
CA VAL A 244 1.31 -38.10 -4.32
C VAL A 244 2.66 -38.44 -4.96
N PRO A 245 2.69 -38.85 -6.24
CA PRO A 245 3.92 -39.13 -6.95
C PRO A 245 4.86 -37.92 -6.93
N PRO A 246 6.17 -38.09 -6.63
CA PRO A 246 7.14 -36.99 -6.53
C PRO A 246 7.48 -36.29 -7.86
N HIS A 247 6.68 -36.48 -8.91
CA HIS A 247 6.96 -35.97 -10.26
C HIS A 247 5.85 -35.09 -10.84
N MET A 248 4.81 -34.74 -10.08
CA MET A 248 3.79 -33.79 -10.53
C MET A 248 4.01 -32.40 -9.93
N SER A 249 4.99 -31.67 -10.46
CA SER A 249 5.21 -30.24 -10.16
C SER A 249 4.17 -29.33 -10.85
N GLY A 250 2.90 -29.72 -10.82
CA GLY A 250 1.84 -29.07 -11.60
C GLY A 250 0.42 -29.49 -11.25
N ALA A 251 0.17 -29.96 -10.03
CA ALA A 251 -1.20 -30.18 -9.59
C ALA A 251 -1.92 -28.81 -9.50
N PRO A 252 -3.10 -28.63 -10.13
CA PRO A 252 -3.90 -27.44 -9.92
C PRO A 252 -4.43 -27.47 -8.49
N ASP A 253 -3.90 -26.60 -7.63
CA ASP A 253 -4.36 -26.31 -6.26
C ASP A 253 -5.72 -25.60 -6.27
N ASN A 254 -6.71 -26.15 -6.96
CA ASN A 254 -8.08 -25.66 -6.98
C ASN A 254 -8.88 -26.35 -5.87
N PHE A 255 -8.52 -26.09 -4.62
CA PHE A 255 -9.36 -26.49 -3.50
C PHE A 255 -10.62 -25.62 -3.51
N LEU A 256 -11.75 -26.21 -3.91
CA LEU A 256 -13.06 -25.60 -3.72
C LEU A 256 -13.34 -25.57 -2.21
N THR A 257 -13.24 -24.38 -1.63
CA THR A 257 -13.64 -24.13 -0.25
C THR A 257 -15.03 -23.52 -0.25
N SER A 258 -16.00 -24.21 0.33
CA SER A 258 -17.35 -23.67 0.56
C SER A 258 -17.46 -23.19 2.00
N SER A 259 -17.90 -21.95 2.18
CA SER A 259 -18.13 -21.35 3.49
C SER A 259 -19.57 -20.90 3.60
N PHE A 260 -20.25 -21.27 4.68
CA PHE A 260 -21.57 -20.72 4.99
C PHE A 260 -21.40 -19.29 5.52
N ILE A 261 -22.09 -18.34 4.89
CA ILE A 261 -22.06 -16.93 5.28
C ILE A 261 -23.40 -16.56 5.88
N ASP A 262 -23.42 -16.20 7.16
CA ASP A 262 -24.60 -15.65 7.81
C ASP A 262 -24.88 -14.24 7.27
N MET A 263 -25.98 -14.07 6.54
CA MET A 263 -26.40 -12.79 5.98
C MET A 263 -26.68 -11.73 7.03
N SER A 264 -27.09 -12.11 8.24
CA SER A 264 -27.32 -11.16 9.33
C SER A 264 -26.00 -10.58 9.85
N SER A 265 -24.91 -11.37 9.79
CA SER A 265 -23.55 -10.90 10.10
C SER A 265 -23.02 -9.91 9.05
N LEU A 266 -23.52 -9.98 7.81
CA LEU A 266 -23.24 -9.06 6.72
C LEU A 266 -24.11 -7.79 6.75
N ALA A 267 -25.13 -7.70 7.60
CA ALA A 267 -25.92 -6.48 7.70
C ALA A 267 -25.08 -5.34 8.29
N LEU A 268 -24.83 -4.30 7.48
CA LEU A 268 -24.10 -3.12 7.91
C LEU A 268 -24.96 -2.27 8.84
N ARG A 269 -24.59 -2.19 10.12
CA ARG A 269 -25.34 -1.41 11.11
C ARG A 269 -25.02 0.07 10.97
N GLU A 270 -25.93 0.93 11.40
CA GLU A 270 -25.73 2.38 11.31
C GLU A 270 -24.48 2.85 12.07
N LYS A 271 -24.24 2.28 13.25
CA LYS A 271 -23.00 2.53 14.01
C LYS A 271 -21.73 2.13 13.26
N ASP A 272 -21.79 1.15 12.37
CA ASP A 272 -20.64 0.73 11.58
C ASP A 272 -20.39 1.76 10.45
N LYS A 273 -21.45 2.27 9.79
CA LYS A 273 -21.34 3.38 8.82
C LYS A 273 -20.76 4.64 9.45
N LEU A 274 -21.20 4.99 10.67
CA LEU A 274 -20.68 6.13 11.41
C LEU A 274 -19.18 6.03 11.70
N ARG A 275 -18.64 4.81 11.91
CA ARG A 275 -17.18 4.61 12.05
C ARG A 275 -16.42 4.98 10.79
N PHE A 276 -16.90 4.51 9.63
CA PHE A 276 -16.32 4.89 8.33
C PHE A 276 -16.47 6.39 8.05
N GLY A 277 -17.63 6.97 8.36
CA GLY A 277 -17.85 8.41 8.23
C GLY A 277 -16.89 9.23 9.11
N ARG A 278 -16.73 8.82 10.37
CA ARG A 278 -15.82 9.46 11.33
C ARG A 278 -14.37 9.38 10.88
N VAL A 279 -13.86 8.20 10.51
CA VAL A 279 -12.46 8.05 10.08
C VAL A 279 -12.17 8.85 8.81
N ARG A 280 -13.13 8.91 7.87
CA ARG A 280 -12.99 9.72 6.65
C ARG A 280 -12.86 11.20 6.96
N ARG A 281 -13.69 11.72 7.86
CA ARG A 281 -13.67 13.12 8.27
C ARG A 281 -12.38 13.45 9.02
N VAL A 282 -12.10 12.71 10.10
CA VAL A 282 -10.98 12.97 11.01
C VAL A 282 -9.63 12.78 10.35
N LEU A 283 -9.48 11.76 9.49
CA LEU A 283 -8.21 11.48 8.78
C LEU A 283 -8.18 12.07 7.37
N ASN A 284 -9.19 12.84 6.97
CA ASN A 284 -9.36 13.42 5.63
C ASN A 284 -9.09 12.40 4.49
N LEU A 285 -9.74 11.24 4.58
CA LEU A 285 -9.52 10.13 3.64
C LEU A 285 -10.55 10.15 2.52
N THR A 286 -10.05 9.97 1.30
CA THR A 286 -10.87 9.75 0.12
C THR A 286 -10.81 8.27 -0.29
N PRO A 287 -11.96 7.65 -0.58
CA PRO A 287 -11.97 6.31 -1.14
C PRO A 287 -11.16 6.25 -2.43
N TYR A 288 -10.35 5.21 -2.58
CA TYR A 288 -9.46 5.02 -3.71
C TYR A 288 -9.31 3.54 -4.02
N ALA A 289 -9.65 3.13 -5.25
CA ALA A 289 -9.34 1.81 -5.78
C ALA A 289 -8.38 1.96 -6.96
N HIS A 290 -7.48 0.99 -7.11
CA HIS A 290 -6.53 0.94 -8.22
C HIS A 290 -7.19 0.33 -9.46
N LEU A 291 -6.83 0.79 -10.67
CA LEU A 291 -7.40 0.29 -11.94
C LEU A 291 -7.39 -1.24 -12.06
N SER A 292 -6.31 -1.88 -11.59
CA SER A 292 -6.20 -3.35 -11.60
C SER A 292 -7.30 -4.07 -10.79
N GLN A 293 -7.94 -3.39 -9.84
CA GLN A 293 -9.00 -3.95 -9.00
C GLN A 293 -10.38 -3.83 -9.63
N LEU A 294 -10.47 -3.12 -10.76
CA LEU A 294 -11.71 -2.66 -11.35
C LEU A 294 -12.04 -3.43 -12.63
N LYS A 295 -11.50 -4.66 -12.76
CA LYS A 295 -11.89 -5.57 -13.85
C LYS A 295 -13.42 -5.59 -13.92
N SER A 296 -13.94 -5.27 -15.10
CA SER A 296 -15.37 -5.20 -15.39
C SER A 296 -16.02 -6.48 -14.90
N THR A 297 -16.99 -6.37 -13.99
CA THR A 297 -17.95 -7.40 -13.57
C THR A 297 -17.45 -8.84 -13.69
N ILE A 298 -17.15 -9.48 -12.56
CA ILE A 298 -17.07 -10.94 -12.48
C ILE A 298 -18.46 -11.47 -12.88
N SER A 299 -18.66 -11.72 -14.16
CA SER A 299 -19.87 -12.32 -14.70
C SER A 299 -19.76 -13.82 -14.44
N ALA A 300 -20.80 -14.44 -13.87
CA ALA A 300 -20.90 -15.91 -13.84
C ALA A 300 -21.01 -16.48 -15.27
N HIS A 301 -21.42 -15.65 -16.22
CA HIS A 301 -21.24 -15.81 -17.66
C HIS A 301 -20.08 -14.95 -18.14
N SER A 302 -18.91 -15.10 -17.54
CA SER A 302 -17.76 -15.13 -18.41
C SER A 302 -17.94 -16.42 -19.19
N ALA A 303 -18.56 -16.35 -20.38
CA ALA A 303 -18.03 -17.16 -21.47
C ALA A 303 -16.53 -17.00 -21.29
N SER A 304 -15.82 -18.11 -21.00
CA SER A 304 -14.38 -18.11 -20.88
C SER A 304 -13.93 -17.08 -21.87
N PHE A 305 -13.41 -15.96 -21.38
CA PHE A 305 -12.78 -15.01 -22.26
C PHE A 305 -11.62 -15.88 -22.73
N GLU A 306 -11.83 -16.64 -23.81
CA GLU A 306 -11.10 -16.42 -25.04
C GLU A 306 -10.96 -14.90 -25.08
N MET A 307 -9.98 -14.38 -24.31
CA MET A 307 -9.09 -13.38 -24.86
C MET A 307 -8.89 -13.95 -26.24
N ASP A 308 -9.49 -13.30 -27.24
CA ASP A 308 -9.14 -13.55 -28.62
C ASP A 308 -7.66 -13.87 -28.56
N ASN A 309 -7.30 -15.08 -28.99
CA ASN A 309 -5.92 -15.52 -29.04
C ASN A 309 -5.07 -14.58 -29.94
N GLU A 310 -5.65 -13.49 -30.43
CA GLU A 310 -4.99 -12.31 -30.96
C GLU A 310 -4.30 -11.43 -29.89
N ILE A 311 -4.77 -11.36 -28.63
CA ILE A 311 -4.05 -10.66 -27.54
C ILE A 311 -3.15 -11.62 -26.75
N SER A 312 -3.59 -12.87 -26.50
CA SER A 312 -2.71 -13.93 -25.97
C SER A 312 -1.70 -14.44 -27.01
N GLY A 313 -1.86 -14.07 -28.29
CA GLY A 313 -0.85 -14.23 -29.34
C GLY A 313 0.37 -13.30 -29.17
N TYR A 314 0.32 -12.37 -28.21
CA TYR A 314 1.45 -11.55 -27.80
C TYR A 314 2.32 -12.17 -26.70
N MET A 315 2.31 -13.50 -26.53
CA MET A 315 3.63 -14.16 -26.45
C MET A 315 4.30 -14.02 -27.82
N LYS A 316 4.68 -12.78 -28.14
CA LYS A 316 5.49 -12.44 -29.28
C LYS A 316 6.64 -13.41 -29.30
N ARG A 317 6.88 -14.00 -30.47
CA ARG A 317 8.13 -14.72 -30.71
C ARG A 317 9.26 -13.80 -30.20
N PRO A 318 10.20 -14.30 -29.39
CA PRO A 318 11.34 -13.51 -28.97
C PRO A 318 12.00 -12.92 -30.22
N GLY A 319 11.85 -11.60 -30.43
CA GLY A 319 12.32 -10.90 -31.63
C GLY A 319 11.35 -9.89 -32.28
N GLU A 320 10.04 -9.93 -32.03
CA GLU A 320 9.12 -8.93 -32.59
C GLU A 320 9.07 -7.63 -31.78
N ILE A 321 9.81 -6.63 -32.27
CA ILE A 321 9.81 -5.26 -31.74
C ILE A 321 8.36 -4.73 -31.77
N PRO A 322 7.79 -4.28 -30.64
CA PRO A 322 6.52 -3.57 -30.64
C PRO A 322 6.52 -2.44 -31.67
N PRO A 323 5.39 -2.23 -32.39
CA PRO A 323 5.29 -1.08 -33.27
C PRO A 323 5.69 0.15 -32.48
N LEU A 324 6.72 0.84 -32.96
CA LEU A 324 7.21 2.06 -32.34
C LEU A 324 6.10 3.10 -32.49
N TYR A 325 5.29 3.26 -31.44
CA TYR A 325 4.31 4.33 -31.39
C TYR A 325 5.03 5.65 -31.61
N THR A 326 4.47 6.45 -32.52
CA THR A 326 4.88 7.84 -32.69
C THR A 326 4.72 8.58 -31.37
N ARG A 327 5.51 9.64 -31.16
CA ARG A 327 5.44 10.46 -29.94
C ARG A 327 4.01 10.95 -29.68
N THR A 328 3.31 11.37 -30.74
CA THR A 328 1.92 11.82 -30.69
C THR A 328 0.95 10.73 -30.25
N GLU A 329 1.11 9.49 -30.73
CA GLU A 329 0.30 8.35 -30.26
C GLU A 329 0.56 8.00 -28.80
N ARG A 330 1.82 8.10 -28.33
CA ARG A 330 2.17 7.89 -26.92
C ARG A 330 1.51 8.94 -26.02
N GLU A 331 1.58 10.21 -26.42
CA GLU A 331 0.96 11.33 -25.70
C GLU A 331 -0.57 11.18 -25.67
N ALA A 332 -1.21 10.88 -26.81
CA ALA A 332 -2.66 10.67 -26.89
C ALA A 332 -3.13 9.50 -26.01
N ARG A 333 -2.41 8.37 -26.01
CA ARG A 333 -2.72 7.22 -25.14
C ARG A 333 -2.51 7.52 -23.67
N SER A 334 -1.47 8.28 -23.33
CA SER A 334 -1.23 8.72 -21.96
C SER A 334 -2.38 9.61 -21.47
N GLN A 335 -2.83 10.56 -22.30
CA GLN A 335 -3.95 11.44 -21.96
C GLN A 335 -5.26 10.66 -21.81
N ALA A 336 -5.60 9.81 -22.77
CA ALA A 336 -6.82 8.99 -22.70
C ALA A 336 -6.89 8.14 -21.42
N ARG A 337 -5.75 7.58 -20.98
CA ARG A 337 -5.67 6.84 -19.70
C ARG A 337 -5.79 7.76 -18.49
N GLN A 338 -5.28 8.98 -18.53
CA GLN A 338 -5.47 9.95 -17.45
C GLN A 338 -6.95 10.33 -17.32
N ASP A 339 -7.62 10.56 -18.44
CA ASP A 339 -9.04 10.89 -18.48
C ASP A 339 -9.89 9.71 -17.96
N GLU A 340 -9.57 8.48 -18.37
CA GLU A 340 -10.22 7.26 -17.86
C GLU A 340 -10.01 7.10 -16.34
N ASN A 341 -8.77 7.32 -15.87
CA ASN A 341 -8.44 7.31 -14.44
C ASN A 341 -9.23 8.36 -13.65
N GLU A 342 -9.40 9.55 -14.20
CA GLU A 342 -10.13 10.64 -13.55
C GLU A 342 -11.63 10.35 -13.48
N LEU A 343 -12.22 9.94 -14.60
CA LEU A 343 -13.61 9.49 -14.67
C LEU A 343 -13.87 8.39 -13.65
N HIS A 344 -12.94 7.44 -13.54
CA HIS A 344 -13.04 6.34 -12.59
C HIS A 344 -12.97 6.83 -11.14
N ARG A 345 -11.99 7.69 -10.80
CA ARG A 345 -11.88 8.29 -9.47
C ARG A 345 -13.12 9.10 -9.11
N LYS A 346 -13.76 9.75 -10.08
CA LYS A 346 -15.04 10.44 -9.87
C LYS A 346 -16.14 9.43 -9.48
N LYS A 347 -16.29 8.34 -10.21
CA LYS A 347 -17.26 7.27 -9.89
C LYS A 347 -17.05 6.68 -8.49
N ILE A 348 -15.79 6.39 -8.09
CA ILE A 348 -15.46 5.91 -6.75
C ILE A 348 -15.88 6.92 -5.67
N ARG A 349 -15.66 8.22 -5.91
CA ARG A 349 -16.00 9.29 -4.96
C ARG A 349 -17.51 9.46 -4.80
N GLU A 350 -18.27 9.26 -5.86
CA GLU A 350 -19.74 9.34 -5.87
C GLU A 350 -20.39 8.10 -5.26
N THR A 351 -19.66 6.99 -5.19
CA THR A 351 -20.14 5.73 -4.61
C THR A 351 -20.26 5.85 -3.07
N THR A 352 -21.28 5.21 -2.51
CA THR A 352 -21.46 5.13 -1.06
C THR A 352 -20.51 4.08 -0.45
N TRP A 353 -19.84 4.47 0.64
CA TRP A 353 -18.87 3.63 1.35
C TRP A 353 -19.29 3.46 2.82
N PRO A 354 -19.01 2.30 3.45
CA PRO A 354 -18.24 1.15 2.92
C PRO A 354 -19.03 0.29 1.93
N GLN A 355 -18.34 -0.54 1.16
CA GLN A 355 -18.93 -1.54 0.25
C GLN A 355 -18.60 -2.97 0.70
N LEU A 356 -19.45 -3.92 0.32
CA LEU A 356 -19.20 -5.34 0.53
C LEU A 356 -18.25 -5.83 -0.56
N LEU A 357 -17.04 -6.22 -0.18
CA LEU A 357 -16.03 -6.74 -1.08
C LEU A 357 -15.86 -8.24 -0.90
N SER A 358 -15.77 -8.95 -2.02
CA SER A 358 -15.28 -10.33 -2.04
C SER A 358 -13.77 -10.30 -2.17
N LEU A 359 -13.07 -10.70 -1.11
CA LEU A 359 -11.64 -10.90 -1.16
C LEU A 359 -11.38 -12.39 -1.29
N THR A 360 -10.67 -12.78 -2.33
CA THR A 360 -10.17 -14.14 -2.52
C THR A 360 -8.65 -14.05 -2.61
N ARG A 361 -7.97 -14.68 -1.65
CA ARG A 361 -6.51 -14.80 -1.72
C ARG A 361 -6.19 -16.02 -2.56
N SER A 362 -5.79 -15.82 -3.82
CA SER A 362 -5.17 -16.88 -4.60
C SER A 362 -3.78 -17.13 -4.02
N ASN A 363 -3.58 -18.29 -3.38
CA ASN A 363 -2.26 -18.76 -2.97
C ASN A 363 -1.45 -19.17 -4.22
N LEU A 364 -1.12 -18.22 -5.09
CA LEU A 364 -0.11 -18.45 -6.12
C LEU A 364 1.26 -18.14 -5.48
N LEU A 365 1.67 -19.00 -4.56
CA LEU A 365 3.07 -19.05 -4.13
C LEU A 365 3.86 -19.71 -5.26
N PHE A 366 4.42 -18.90 -6.15
CA PHE A 366 5.52 -19.36 -6.98
C PHE A 366 6.75 -19.47 -6.06
N THR A 367 7.04 -20.69 -5.58
CA THR A 367 8.37 -21.01 -5.05
C THR A 367 9.36 -20.90 -6.21
N VAL A 368 10.34 -20.00 -6.09
CA VAL A 368 11.51 -19.90 -6.99
C VAL A 368 12.57 -20.87 -6.51
#